data_AF-A0A3D2Q6I7-F1
#
_entry.id   AF-A0A3D2Q6I7-F1
#
_cell.length_a   1.000
_cell.length_b   1.000
_cell.length_c   1.000
_cell.angle_alpha   90.00
_cell.angle_beta   90.00
_cell.angle_gamma   90.00
#
_symmetry.space_group_name_H-M   'P 1'
#
loop_
_entity.id
_entity.type
_entity.pdbx_description
1 polymer ?
#
loop_
_entity_poly.entity_id
_entity_poly.type
_entity_poly.pdbx_seq_one_letter_code
_entity_poly.pdbx_strand_id
1 'polypeptide(L)'
;MRLVGDIEEERKAYLFYSFLSKQGIESTYEPFADPLSQKKSYHIWVYEEEQVEKAQLWLEEFKKDPQSLPFAEMKASLPPPEPPRPLLIEEPKEEIPRLKVKVLLRQRKPLSHPLTTLLIATALFLYLWNGFQEAKIAQAKGRLALQIILTPLQEELLFDYPQAMDYLKQLVLEYPLEGVKELKDLPQGAQMLILKSEETPSWKGLFSLLVPPAKVKWEMVKSVPFFEKIREGEIWRLITPVFLHRDFLHLLFNMAWLWILGFQIEERISRWKILLFILIVGVISNVAQYLMSGPLFLGFSGVVVGMAGLIWMRQTLAPWEGYPLNKATLIFILLF
;
A
#
# COMPACT_ATOMS: atom_id res chain seq x y z
N MET A 1 23.24 -48.71 -6.46
CA MET A 1 22.15 -49.04 -7.41
C MET A 1 22.38 -48.28 -8.71
N ARG A 2 22.63 -49.00 -9.80
CA ARG A 2 22.88 -48.46 -11.15
C ARG A 2 21.89 -49.07 -12.14
N LEU A 3 21.43 -48.25 -13.09
CA LEU A 3 20.47 -48.69 -14.11
C LEU A 3 21.18 -49.56 -15.14
N VAL A 4 20.70 -50.78 -15.34
CA VAL A 4 21.21 -51.72 -16.35
C VAL A 4 20.52 -51.51 -17.69
N GLY A 5 19.20 -51.28 -17.66
CA GLY A 5 18.41 -50.96 -18.84
C GLY A 5 16.91 -51.19 -18.64
N ASP A 6 16.14 -51.12 -19.71
CA ASP A 6 14.68 -51.19 -19.72
C ASP A 6 14.14 -52.40 -20.50
N ILE A 7 12.99 -52.94 -20.07
CA ILE A 7 12.25 -54.00 -20.76
C ILE A 7 10.76 -53.60 -20.86
N GLU A 8 10.16 -53.70 -22.04
CA GLU A 8 8.78 -53.25 -22.31
C GLU A 8 7.68 -54.12 -21.66
N GLU A 9 7.96 -55.39 -21.32
CA GLU A 9 6.98 -56.31 -20.74
C GLU A 9 7.35 -56.74 -19.32
N GLU A 10 6.41 -56.62 -18.38
CA GLU A 10 6.60 -56.97 -16.97
C GLU A 10 7.06 -58.42 -16.76
N ARG A 11 6.46 -59.35 -17.51
CA ARG A 11 6.83 -60.77 -17.43
C ARG A 11 8.27 -61.01 -17.85
N LYS A 12 8.74 -60.31 -18.88
CA LYS A 12 10.13 -60.40 -19.35
C LYS A 12 11.09 -59.75 -18.36
N ALA A 13 10.70 -58.62 -17.77
CA ALA A 13 11.46 -57.95 -16.71
C ALA A 13 11.63 -58.85 -15.48
N TYR A 14 10.55 -59.49 -15.05
CA TYR A 14 10.58 -60.44 -13.94
C TYR A 14 11.42 -61.69 -14.23
N LEU A 15 11.32 -62.24 -15.46
CA LEU A 15 12.15 -63.38 -15.88
C LEU A 15 13.64 -63.03 -15.82
N PHE A 16 14.00 -61.85 -16.33
CA PHE A 16 15.39 -61.40 -16.31
C PHE A 16 15.88 -61.10 -14.89
N TYR A 17 15.07 -60.45 -14.06
CA TYR A 17 15.34 -60.27 -12.63
C TYR A 17 15.58 -61.60 -11.91
N SER A 18 14.71 -62.59 -12.15
CA SER A 18 14.83 -63.92 -11.56
C SER A 18 16.12 -64.61 -12.01
N PHE A 19 16.51 -64.42 -13.27
CA PHE A 19 17.77 -64.92 -13.80
C PHE A 19 18.98 -64.30 -13.09
N LEU A 20 19.01 -62.97 -12.95
CA LEU A 20 20.06 -62.28 -12.22
C LEU A 20 20.16 -62.77 -10.76
N SER A 21 19.01 -62.93 -10.10
CA SER A 21 18.96 -63.45 -8.73
C SER A 21 19.52 -64.88 -8.63
N LYS A 22 19.22 -65.78 -9.59
CA LYS A 22 19.81 -67.13 -9.64
C LYS A 22 21.33 -67.11 -9.88
N GLN A 23 21.84 -66.12 -10.60
CA GLN A 23 23.28 -65.90 -10.80
C GLN A 23 23.97 -65.25 -9.60
N GLY A 24 23.24 -64.97 -8.50
CA GLY A 24 23.76 -64.32 -7.31
C GLY A 24 23.93 -62.81 -7.46
N ILE A 25 23.30 -62.18 -8.46
CA ILE A 25 23.33 -60.73 -8.67
C ILE A 25 22.15 -60.09 -7.95
N GLU A 26 22.44 -59.26 -6.95
CA GLU A 26 21.44 -58.45 -6.28
C GLU A 26 20.91 -57.38 -7.23
N SER A 27 19.62 -57.49 -7.56
CA SER A 27 18.94 -56.63 -8.52
C SER A 27 17.52 -56.30 -8.08
N THR A 28 16.89 -55.33 -8.75
CA THR A 28 15.47 -55.03 -8.63
C THR A 28 14.93 -54.56 -9.99
N TYR A 29 13.62 -54.63 -10.20
CA TYR A 29 12.97 -54.06 -11.38
C TYR A 29 11.78 -53.19 -10.98
N GLU A 30 11.63 -52.04 -11.64
CA GLU A 30 10.63 -51.03 -11.29
C GLU A 30 9.86 -50.55 -12.53
N PRO A 31 8.54 -50.30 -12.43
CA PRO A 31 7.78 -49.73 -13.53
C PRO A 31 8.21 -48.29 -13.78
N PHE A 32 8.57 -48.00 -15.03
CA PHE A 32 8.87 -46.66 -15.52
C PHE A 32 7.79 -46.24 -16.53
N ALA A 33 7.20 -45.07 -16.28
CA ALA A 33 6.24 -44.45 -17.17
C ALA A 33 6.86 -43.16 -17.71
N ASP A 34 7.19 -43.16 -19.00
CA ASP A 34 7.62 -41.95 -19.69
C ASP A 34 6.40 -41.00 -19.83
N PRO A 35 6.47 -39.75 -19.30
CA PRO A 35 5.38 -38.79 -19.39
C PRO A 35 4.92 -38.47 -20.83
N LEU A 36 5.79 -38.70 -21.83
CA LEU A 36 5.54 -38.38 -23.24
C LEU A 36 5.13 -39.59 -24.09
N SER A 37 5.35 -40.81 -23.60
CA SER A 37 5.08 -42.06 -24.33
C SER A 37 4.14 -42.95 -23.53
N GLN A 38 2.99 -43.35 -24.10
CA GLN A 38 2.04 -44.26 -23.44
C GLN A 38 2.56 -45.71 -23.30
N LYS A 39 3.81 -45.99 -23.67
CA LYS A 39 4.44 -47.29 -23.48
C LYS A 39 4.88 -47.47 -22.03
N LYS A 40 4.47 -48.57 -21.40
CA LYS A 40 4.99 -49.01 -20.10
C LYS A 40 6.33 -49.71 -20.33
N SER A 41 7.36 -49.32 -19.61
CA SER A 41 8.63 -50.03 -19.56
C SER A 41 9.00 -50.32 -18.11
N TYR A 42 9.91 -51.26 -17.89
CA TYR A 42 10.39 -51.66 -16.57
C TYR A 42 11.90 -51.50 -16.53
N HIS A 43 12.39 -50.67 -15.62
CA HIS A 43 13.80 -50.43 -15.39
C HIS A 43 14.38 -51.54 -14.52
N ILE A 44 15.49 -52.13 -14.94
CA ILE A 44 16.26 -53.10 -14.16
C ILE A 44 17.47 -52.42 -13.55
N TRP A 45 17.62 -52.58 -12.25
CA TRP A 45 18.68 -51.99 -11.46
C TRP A 45 19.51 -53.08 -10.79
N VAL A 46 20.82 -52.85 -10.69
CA VAL A 46 21.75 -53.72 -9.96
C VAL A 46 22.39 -52.91 -8.84
N TYR A 47 22.53 -53.51 -7.66
CA TYR A 47 23.01 -52.80 -6.46
C TYR A 47 24.51 -52.57 -6.50
N GLU A 48 25.28 -53.61 -6.84
CA GLU A 48 26.74 -53.62 -6.91
C GLU A 48 27.26 -53.10 -8.26
N GLU A 49 28.15 -52.12 -8.24
CA GLU A 49 28.66 -51.47 -9.44
C GLU A 49 29.54 -52.41 -10.30
N GLU A 50 30.28 -53.32 -9.65
CA GLU A 50 31.16 -54.30 -10.33
C GLU A 50 30.38 -55.32 -11.19
N GLN A 51 29.09 -55.53 -10.89
CA GLN A 51 28.26 -56.52 -11.57
C GLN A 51 27.42 -55.91 -12.71
N VAL A 52 27.44 -54.58 -12.87
CA VAL A 52 26.61 -53.84 -13.84
C VAL A 52 26.97 -54.20 -15.27
N GLU A 53 28.26 -54.23 -15.63
CA GLU A 53 28.70 -54.55 -16.99
C GLU A 53 28.28 -55.96 -17.41
N LYS A 54 28.42 -56.92 -16.49
CA LYS A 54 28.00 -58.31 -16.70
C LYS A 54 26.49 -58.43 -16.89
N ALA A 55 25.71 -57.70 -16.08
CA ALA A 55 24.26 -57.66 -16.18
C ALA A 55 23.79 -56.97 -17.48
N GLN A 56 24.51 -55.94 -17.96
CA GLN A 56 24.22 -55.29 -19.24
C GLN A 56 24.43 -56.23 -20.43
N LEU A 57 25.53 -56.98 -20.44
CA LEU A 57 25.80 -57.97 -21.49
C LEU A 57 24.70 -59.05 -21.56
N TRP A 58 24.28 -59.56 -20.40
CA TRP A 58 23.17 -60.51 -20.34
C TRP A 58 21.82 -59.90 -20.72
N LEU A 59 21.60 -58.62 -20.44
CA LEU A 59 20.39 -57.92 -20.87
C LEU A 59 20.34 -57.79 -22.39
N GLU A 60 21.46 -57.49 -23.05
CA GLU A 60 21.53 -57.46 -24.51
C GLU A 60 21.28 -58.84 -25.13
N GLU A 61 21.83 -59.89 -24.55
CA GLU A 61 21.61 -61.27 -24.99
C GLU A 61 20.15 -61.70 -24.79
N PHE A 62 19.56 -61.35 -23.63
CA PHE A 62 18.16 -61.58 -23.32
C PHE A 62 17.21 -60.82 -24.26
N LYS A 63 17.54 -59.58 -24.66
CA LYS A 63 16.76 -58.81 -25.64
C LYS A 63 16.78 -59.45 -27.03
N LYS A 64 17.86 -60.15 -27.40
CA LYS A 64 17.98 -60.84 -28.71
C LYS A 64 17.15 -62.12 -28.75
N ASP A 65 17.25 -62.97 -27.72
CA ASP A 65 16.46 -64.20 -27.63
C ASP A 65 16.12 -64.57 -26.17
N PRO A 66 14.93 -64.17 -25.67
CA PRO A 66 14.49 -64.46 -24.31
C PRO A 66 14.26 -65.95 -24.00
N GLN A 67 14.20 -66.80 -25.02
CA GLN A 67 13.95 -68.25 -24.89
C GLN A 67 15.20 -69.10 -25.13
N SER A 68 16.36 -68.46 -25.34
CA SER A 68 17.65 -69.13 -25.40
C SER A 68 18.10 -69.61 -24.01
N LEU A 69 18.90 -70.68 -23.97
CA LEU A 69 19.61 -71.06 -22.73
C LEU A 69 20.69 -70.00 -22.45
N PRO A 70 20.82 -69.47 -21.21
CA PRO A 70 20.32 -70.02 -19.94
C PRO A 70 18.95 -69.50 -19.46
N PHE A 71 18.31 -68.57 -20.19
CA PHE A 71 17.07 -67.92 -19.77
C PHE A 71 15.84 -68.85 -19.85
N ALA A 72 15.86 -69.81 -20.78
CA ALA A 72 14.79 -70.80 -21.00
C ALA A 72 14.50 -71.69 -19.78
N GLU A 73 15.48 -71.91 -18.90
CA GLU A 73 15.32 -72.69 -17.67
C GLU A 73 14.38 -72.00 -16.67
N MET A 74 14.16 -70.69 -16.80
CA MET A 74 13.24 -69.92 -16.00
C MET A 74 11.80 -70.13 -16.49
N LYS A 75 11.24 -71.33 -16.31
CA LYS A 75 9.81 -71.56 -16.57
C LYS A 75 8.97 -70.73 -15.61
N ALA A 76 8.34 -69.68 -16.14
CA ALA A 76 7.39 -68.80 -15.43
C ALA A 76 6.24 -69.63 -14.83
N SER A 77 6.35 -69.97 -13.55
CA SER A 77 5.36 -70.80 -12.85
C SER A 77 4.44 -70.03 -11.92
N LEU A 78 4.59 -68.70 -11.77
CA LEU A 78 3.69 -67.84 -10.98
C LEU A 78 3.66 -66.43 -11.62
N PRO A 79 2.54 -65.67 -11.52
CA PRO A 79 2.57 -64.24 -11.85
C PRO A 79 3.62 -63.54 -10.96
N PRO A 80 4.34 -62.52 -11.48
CA PRO A 80 5.32 -61.79 -10.68
C PRO A 80 4.66 -61.26 -9.40
N PRO A 81 5.27 -61.47 -8.21
CA PRO A 81 4.81 -60.78 -7.01
C PRO A 81 4.90 -59.26 -7.25
N GLU A 82 3.95 -58.50 -6.68
CA GLU A 82 4.00 -57.03 -6.75
C GLU A 82 5.42 -56.57 -6.41
N PRO A 83 6.07 -55.74 -7.25
CA PRO A 83 7.42 -55.27 -6.97
C PRO A 83 7.41 -54.63 -5.57
N PRO A 84 8.42 -54.92 -4.73
CA PRO A 84 8.46 -54.40 -3.38
C PRO A 84 8.27 -52.90 -3.45
N ARG A 85 7.20 -52.38 -2.85
CA ARG A 85 7.02 -50.92 -2.72
C ARG A 85 8.33 -50.40 -2.14
N PRO A 86 8.90 -49.31 -2.70
CA PRO A 86 10.05 -48.68 -2.08
C PRO A 86 9.72 -48.54 -0.60
N LEU A 87 10.63 -48.97 0.26
CA LEU A 87 10.63 -48.50 1.64
C LEU A 87 10.65 -46.98 1.47
N LEU A 88 9.48 -46.36 1.58
CA LEU A 88 9.40 -44.96 1.92
C LEU A 88 10.25 -44.93 3.17
N ILE A 89 11.46 -44.40 3.05
CA ILE A 89 12.12 -43.81 4.19
C ILE A 89 11.03 -42.85 4.65
N GLU A 90 10.30 -43.23 5.69
CA GLU A 90 9.55 -42.26 6.44
C GLU A 90 10.65 -41.30 6.82
N GLU A 91 10.73 -40.17 6.10
CA GLU A 91 11.54 -39.05 6.55
C GLU A 91 11.26 -38.99 8.03
N PRO A 92 12.30 -39.03 8.89
CA PRO A 92 12.05 -39.02 10.31
C PRO A 92 11.06 -37.89 10.49
N LYS A 93 9.88 -38.22 11.02
CA LYS A 93 9.01 -37.19 11.55
C LYS A 93 9.84 -36.64 12.69
N GLU A 94 10.77 -35.74 12.37
CA GLU A 94 11.05 -34.62 13.21
C GLU A 94 9.66 -34.08 13.44
N GLU A 95 9.07 -34.50 14.56
CA GLU A 95 8.28 -33.62 15.36
C GLU A 95 9.22 -32.44 15.61
N ILE A 96 9.34 -31.55 14.62
CA ILE A 96 9.59 -30.14 14.85
C ILE A 96 8.63 -29.89 15.98
N PRO A 97 9.10 -29.69 17.23
CA PRO A 97 8.20 -29.50 18.33
C PRO A 97 7.32 -28.38 17.84
N ARG A 98 6.03 -28.69 17.60
CA ARG A 98 5.08 -27.67 17.18
C ARG A 98 5.10 -26.77 18.39
N LEU A 99 5.93 -25.73 18.34
CA LEU A 99 5.89 -24.65 19.27
C LEU A 99 4.41 -24.36 19.27
N LYS A 100 3.76 -24.66 20.39
CA LYS A 100 2.42 -24.17 20.65
C LYS A 100 2.65 -22.68 20.81
N VAL A 101 2.91 -22.01 19.69
CA VAL A 101 2.57 -20.64 19.49
C VAL A 101 1.11 -20.70 19.81
N LYS A 102 0.76 -20.29 21.03
CA LYS A 102 -0.53 -19.67 21.24
C LYS A 102 -0.50 -18.58 20.18
N VAL A 103 -1.08 -18.89 19.02
CA VAL A 103 -1.66 -17.87 18.20
C VAL A 103 -2.66 -17.30 19.17
N LEU A 104 -2.22 -16.27 19.90
CA LEU A 104 -3.08 -15.26 20.42
C LEU A 104 -3.75 -14.78 19.14
N LEU A 105 -4.81 -15.49 18.74
CA LEU A 105 -5.93 -14.92 18.05
C LEU A 105 -6.29 -13.80 18.99
N ARG A 106 -5.67 -12.64 18.76
CA ARG A 106 -5.90 -11.40 19.45
C ARG A 106 -7.41 -11.30 19.34
N GLN A 107 -8.11 -11.58 20.43
CA GLN A 107 -9.55 -11.48 20.47
C GLN A 107 -9.82 -10.11 19.86
N ARG A 108 -10.50 -10.09 18.70
CA ARG A 108 -10.82 -8.85 18.02
C ARG A 108 -11.73 -8.11 18.99
N LYS A 109 -11.12 -7.34 19.89
CA LYS A 109 -11.81 -6.31 20.65
C LYS A 109 -12.58 -5.52 19.59
N PRO A 110 -13.84 -5.16 19.82
CA PRO A 110 -14.56 -4.30 18.88
C PRO A 110 -13.61 -3.16 18.53
N LEU A 111 -13.35 -2.99 17.23
CA LEU A 111 -12.43 -2.03 16.63
C LEU A 111 -12.94 -0.63 16.96
N SER A 112 -12.79 -0.20 18.22
CA SER A 112 -12.95 1.19 18.57
C SER A 112 -11.66 1.85 18.12
N HIS A 113 -11.73 2.56 17.00
CA HIS A 113 -10.70 3.50 16.57
C HIS A 113 -11.15 4.91 16.98
N PRO A 114 -11.22 5.19 18.30
CA PRO A 114 -11.84 6.43 18.78
C PRO A 114 -11.12 7.66 18.22
N LEU A 115 -9.80 7.62 18.03
CA LEU A 115 -9.07 8.78 17.53
C LEU A 115 -9.40 9.03 16.06
N THR A 116 -9.25 8.02 15.21
CA THR A 116 -9.52 8.17 13.78
C THR A 116 -10.98 8.56 13.53
N THR A 117 -11.92 7.93 14.25
CA THR A 117 -13.35 8.28 14.15
C THR A 117 -13.61 9.72 14.61
N LEU A 118 -12.99 10.17 15.72
CA LEU A 118 -13.13 11.53 16.22
C LEU A 118 -12.59 12.57 15.23
N LEU A 119 -11.46 12.29 14.59
CA LEU A 119 -10.86 13.18 13.60
C LEU A 119 -11.76 13.32 12.37
N ILE A 120 -12.30 12.20 11.86
CA ILE A 120 -13.24 12.20 10.74
C ILE A 120 -14.53 12.95 11.11
N ALA A 121 -15.09 12.68 12.29
CA ALA A 121 -16.29 13.35 12.77
C ALA A 121 -16.08 14.87 12.92
N THR A 122 -14.92 15.28 13.45
CA THR A 122 -14.54 16.70 13.56
C THR A 122 -14.45 17.37 12.19
N ALA A 123 -13.74 16.76 11.23
CA ALA A 123 -13.62 17.31 9.88
C ALA A 123 -14.98 17.39 9.16
N LEU A 124 -15.82 16.37 9.32
CA LEU A 124 -17.17 16.36 8.75
C LEU A 124 -18.05 17.45 9.38
N PHE A 125 -18.03 17.59 10.71
CA PHE A 125 -18.77 18.64 11.40
C PHE A 125 -18.35 20.04 10.92
N LEU A 126 -17.04 20.30 10.86
CA LEU A 126 -16.53 21.59 10.40
C LEU A 126 -16.86 21.87 8.94
N TYR A 127 -16.82 20.86 8.07
CA TYR A 127 -17.22 20.98 6.67
C TYR A 127 -18.71 21.36 6.54
N LEU A 128 -19.59 20.66 7.27
CA LEU A 128 -21.03 20.96 7.26
C LEU A 128 -21.32 22.35 7.85
N TRP A 129 -20.63 22.71 8.93
CA TRP A 129 -20.75 24.03 9.54
C TRP A 129 -20.29 25.15 8.60
N ASN A 130 -19.18 24.94 7.90
CA ASN A 130 -18.71 25.86 6.87
C ASN A 130 -19.74 26.01 5.75
N GLY A 131 -20.28 24.90 5.23
CA GLY A 131 -21.30 24.93 4.17
C GLY A 131 -22.58 25.67 4.58
N PHE A 132 -22.97 25.60 5.86
CA PHE A 132 -24.08 26.41 6.38
C PHE A 132 -23.77 27.92 6.39
N GLN A 133 -22.53 28.31 6.70
CA GLN A 133 -22.10 29.70 6.63
C GLN A 133 -22.03 30.20 5.17
N GLU A 134 -21.51 29.39 4.25
CA GLU A 134 -21.49 29.70 2.82
C GLU A 134 -22.91 29.90 2.27
N ALA A 135 -23.85 29.03 2.66
CA ALA A 135 -25.25 29.17 2.25
C ALA A 135 -25.86 30.51 2.73
N LYS A 136 -25.59 30.91 3.99
CA LYS A 136 -26.04 32.20 4.53
C LYS A 136 -25.43 33.39 3.78
N ILE A 137 -24.13 33.36 3.51
CA ILE A 137 -23.44 34.42 2.78
C ILE A 137 -23.98 34.52 1.35
N ALA A 138 -24.13 33.38 0.66
CA ALA A 138 -24.68 33.36 -0.70
C ALA A 138 -26.10 33.92 -0.77
N GLN A 139 -26.94 33.65 0.23
CA GLN A 139 -28.30 34.16 0.30
C GLN A 139 -28.34 35.67 0.59
N ALA A 140 -27.45 36.17 1.45
CA ALA A 140 -27.47 37.55 1.92
C ALA A 140 -26.65 38.53 1.07
N LYS A 141 -25.65 38.04 0.33
CA LYS A 141 -24.65 38.85 -0.38
C LYS A 141 -24.41 38.38 -1.83
N GLY A 142 -25.11 37.35 -2.28
CA GLY A 142 -24.93 36.75 -3.60
C GLY A 142 -23.75 35.77 -3.67
N ARG A 143 -23.72 34.95 -4.73
CA ARG A 143 -22.70 33.90 -4.92
C ARG A 143 -21.30 34.45 -5.21
N LEU A 144 -21.18 35.65 -5.78
CA LEU A 144 -19.90 36.28 -6.04
C LEU A 144 -19.13 36.57 -4.73
N ALA A 145 -19.85 36.83 -3.62
CA ALA A 145 -19.25 37.05 -2.31
C ALA A 145 -18.39 35.86 -1.84
N LEU A 146 -18.82 34.62 -2.12
CA LEU A 146 -18.08 33.41 -1.74
C LEU A 146 -16.74 33.25 -2.47
N GLN A 147 -16.51 33.99 -3.55
CA GLN A 147 -15.23 33.99 -4.26
C GLN A 147 -14.26 35.06 -3.74
N ILE A 148 -14.77 36.02 -2.96
CA ILE A 148 -14.02 37.19 -2.50
C ILE A 148 -13.68 37.07 -1.01
N ILE A 149 -14.63 36.62 -0.19
CA ILE A 149 -14.46 36.52 1.26
C ILE A 149 -14.37 35.08 1.75
N LEU A 150 -13.68 34.95 2.88
CA LEU A 150 -13.66 33.74 3.69
C LEU A 150 -14.91 33.69 4.56
N THR A 151 -15.33 32.48 4.93
CA THR A 151 -16.36 32.31 5.96
C THR A 151 -15.81 32.69 7.34
N PRO A 152 -16.66 33.07 8.31
CA PRO A 152 -16.21 33.27 9.68
C PRO A 152 -15.42 32.08 10.25
N LEU A 153 -15.81 30.85 9.89
CA LEU A 153 -15.05 29.66 10.30
C LEU A 153 -13.65 29.62 9.70
N GLN A 154 -13.52 29.94 8.41
CA GLN A 154 -12.23 29.98 7.72
C GLN A 154 -11.35 31.12 8.25
N GLU A 155 -11.92 32.30 8.49
CA GLU A 155 -11.21 33.43 9.09
C GLU A 155 -10.52 33.03 10.40
N GLU A 156 -11.17 32.23 11.24
CA GLU A 156 -10.65 31.79 12.55
C GLU A 156 -9.70 30.59 12.49
N LEU A 157 -9.90 29.69 11.53
CA LEU A 157 -9.22 28.39 11.50
C LEU A 157 -8.16 28.22 10.42
N LEU A 158 -8.10 29.10 9.41
CA LEU A 158 -7.02 29.11 8.43
C LEU A 158 -5.67 29.44 9.08
N PHE A 159 -4.58 29.09 8.39
CA PHE A 159 -3.24 29.17 8.96
C PHE A 159 -2.82 30.60 9.30
N ASP A 160 -3.22 31.56 8.47
CA ASP A 160 -3.02 32.97 8.69
C ASP A 160 -4.18 33.75 8.07
N TYR A 161 -4.36 34.99 8.49
CA TYR A 161 -5.35 35.90 7.93
C TYR A 161 -4.72 37.29 7.83
N PRO A 162 -4.11 37.61 6.67
CA PRO A 162 -3.37 38.85 6.51
C PRO A 162 -4.29 40.06 6.41
N GLN A 163 -3.83 41.23 6.85
CA GLN A 163 -4.61 42.48 6.82
C GLN A 163 -5.22 42.80 5.43
N ALA A 164 -4.57 42.38 4.35
CA ALA A 164 -5.07 42.53 2.99
C ALA A 164 -6.49 41.96 2.79
N MET A 165 -6.87 40.92 3.55
CA MET A 165 -8.18 40.27 3.48
C MET A 165 -9.29 41.13 4.11
N ASP A 166 -8.96 42.03 5.05
CA ASP A 166 -9.94 42.91 5.67
C ASP A 166 -10.57 43.89 4.66
N TYR A 167 -9.81 44.32 3.66
CA TYR A 167 -10.34 45.17 2.60
C TYR A 167 -11.33 44.42 1.69
N LEU A 168 -11.09 43.12 1.44
CA LEU A 168 -12.02 42.28 0.69
C LEU A 168 -13.29 42.02 1.50
N LYS A 169 -13.16 41.82 2.81
CA LYS A 169 -14.29 41.74 3.73
C LYS A 169 -15.10 43.03 3.76
N GLN A 170 -14.43 44.18 3.87
CA GLN A 170 -15.06 45.50 3.83
C GLN A 170 -15.84 45.70 2.52
N LEU A 171 -15.28 45.26 1.40
CA LEU A 171 -15.94 45.33 0.08
C LEU A 171 -17.29 44.60 0.08
N VAL A 172 -17.34 43.36 0.57
CA VAL A 172 -18.59 42.57 0.60
C VAL A 172 -19.60 43.11 1.61
N LEU A 173 -19.12 43.76 2.68
CA LEU A 173 -19.98 44.37 3.67
C LEU A 173 -20.64 45.65 3.15
N GLU A 174 -19.86 46.53 2.51
CA GLU A 174 -20.29 47.86 2.07
C GLU A 174 -21.01 47.86 0.72
N TYR A 175 -20.65 46.97 -0.20
CA TYR A 175 -21.18 46.96 -1.56
C TYR A 175 -22.03 45.70 -1.82
N PRO A 176 -23.29 45.84 -2.24
CA PRO A 176 -24.10 44.69 -2.62
C PRO A 176 -23.56 44.08 -3.91
N LEU A 177 -23.26 42.77 -3.88
CA LEU A 177 -22.74 42.02 -5.02
C LEU A 177 -23.84 41.25 -5.78
N GLU A 178 -25.10 41.50 -5.44
CA GLU A 178 -26.25 40.87 -6.07
C GLU A 178 -26.40 41.37 -7.51
N GLY A 179 -26.36 40.44 -8.47
CA GLY A 179 -26.51 40.75 -9.89
C GLY A 179 -25.22 41.21 -10.60
N VAL A 180 -24.11 41.39 -9.88
CA VAL A 180 -22.80 41.68 -10.46
C VAL A 180 -22.23 40.40 -11.08
N LYS A 181 -21.92 40.42 -12.39
CA LYS A 181 -21.36 39.27 -13.11
C LYS A 181 -19.84 39.28 -13.14
N GLU A 182 -19.24 40.46 -13.32
CA GLU A 182 -17.79 40.61 -13.40
C GLU A 182 -17.27 41.61 -12.36
N LEU A 183 -16.04 41.37 -11.87
CA LEU A 183 -15.34 42.27 -10.94
C LEU A 183 -15.16 43.69 -11.51
N LYS A 184 -15.14 43.84 -12.84
CA LYS A 184 -14.99 45.13 -13.53
C LYS A 184 -16.24 46.01 -13.42
N ASP A 185 -17.40 45.41 -13.20
CA ASP A 185 -18.67 46.12 -13.08
C ASP A 185 -18.88 46.72 -11.69
N LEU A 186 -17.93 46.47 -10.77
CA LEU A 186 -17.99 46.99 -9.41
C LEU A 186 -17.85 48.52 -9.39
N PRO A 187 -18.54 49.21 -8.47
CA PRO A 187 -18.36 50.64 -8.24
C PRO A 187 -16.90 51.00 -7.97
N GLN A 188 -16.49 52.22 -8.34
CA GLN A 188 -15.11 52.68 -8.14
C GLN A 188 -14.62 52.49 -6.69
N GLY A 189 -15.47 52.73 -5.69
CA GLY A 189 -15.11 52.52 -4.28
C GLY A 189 -14.76 51.06 -3.95
N ALA A 190 -15.50 50.09 -4.52
CA ALA A 190 -15.18 48.67 -4.38
C ALA A 190 -13.88 48.30 -5.12
N GLN A 191 -13.63 48.87 -6.31
CA GLN A 191 -12.37 48.67 -7.03
C GLN A 191 -11.17 49.21 -6.23
N MET A 192 -11.34 50.35 -5.53
CA MET A 192 -10.30 50.89 -4.66
C MET A 192 -9.97 49.96 -3.48
N LEU A 193 -10.96 49.25 -2.92
CA LEU A 193 -10.72 48.25 -1.86
C LEU A 193 -9.93 47.04 -2.38
N ILE A 194 -10.21 46.59 -3.61
CA ILE A 194 -9.43 45.53 -4.27
C ILE A 194 -7.98 45.99 -4.46
N LEU A 195 -7.78 47.18 -5.03
CA LEU A 195 -6.44 47.75 -5.20
C LEU A 195 -5.69 47.86 -3.87
N LYS A 196 -6.38 48.33 -2.82
CA LYS A 196 -5.81 48.42 -1.47
C LYS A 196 -5.42 47.05 -0.90
N SER A 197 -6.24 46.02 -1.13
CA SER A 197 -5.90 44.62 -0.80
C SER A 197 -4.65 44.16 -1.53
N GLU A 198 -4.54 44.44 -2.83
CA GLU A 198 -3.39 44.04 -3.66
C GLU A 198 -2.09 44.77 -3.29
N GLU A 199 -2.18 46.05 -2.93
CA GLU A 199 -1.04 46.88 -2.52
C GLU A 199 -0.58 46.62 -1.08
N THR A 200 -1.43 46.03 -0.25
CA THR A 200 -1.08 45.69 1.13
C THR A 200 -0.09 44.52 1.15
N PRO A 201 1.11 44.69 1.76
CA PRO A 201 2.10 43.62 1.84
C PRO A 201 1.52 42.40 2.56
N SER A 202 1.49 41.25 1.89
CA SER A 202 0.98 39.99 2.42
C SER A 202 1.80 38.82 1.89
N TRP A 203 2.00 37.79 2.72
CA TRP A 203 2.78 36.63 2.32
C TRP A 203 2.01 35.76 1.33
N LYS A 204 2.50 35.71 0.08
CA LYS A 204 1.92 34.92 -1.02
C LYS A 204 2.69 33.62 -1.28
N GLY A 205 3.65 33.27 -0.43
CA GLY A 205 4.48 32.07 -0.57
C GLY A 205 5.72 32.26 -1.45
N LEU A 206 6.69 31.37 -1.27
CA LEU A 206 7.95 31.36 -2.03
C LEU A 206 7.73 31.21 -3.54
N PHE A 207 6.73 30.44 -3.97
CA PHE A 207 6.45 30.26 -5.41
C PHE A 207 6.07 31.57 -6.10
N SER A 208 5.46 32.51 -5.38
CA SER A 208 5.15 33.84 -5.90
C SER A 208 6.40 34.68 -6.19
N LEU A 209 7.57 34.34 -5.61
CA LEU A 209 8.84 34.99 -5.90
C LEU A 209 9.52 34.43 -7.15
N LEU A 210 9.25 33.16 -7.49
CA LEU A 210 9.77 32.52 -8.70
C LEU A 210 9.02 33.00 -9.95
N VAL A 211 7.73 33.31 -9.81
CA VAL A 211 6.90 33.90 -10.87
C VAL A 211 6.22 35.16 -10.30
N PRO A 212 6.96 36.27 -10.16
CA PRO A 212 6.38 37.48 -9.61
C PRO A 212 5.27 38.01 -10.52
N PRO A 213 4.10 38.38 -9.96
CA PRO A 213 3.12 39.16 -10.71
C PRO A 213 3.81 40.41 -11.25
N ALA A 214 3.46 40.83 -12.47
CA ALA A 214 4.13 41.91 -13.22
C ALA A 214 4.27 43.27 -12.48
N LYS A 215 3.64 43.44 -11.31
CA LYS A 215 3.60 44.67 -10.51
C LYS A 215 4.24 44.55 -9.11
N VAL A 216 4.83 43.43 -8.72
CA VAL A 216 5.43 43.31 -7.37
C VAL A 216 6.79 43.99 -7.32
N LYS A 217 6.88 45.09 -6.56
CA LYS A 217 8.15 45.77 -6.26
C LYS A 217 8.93 44.95 -5.22
N TRP A 218 10.22 44.72 -5.45
CA TRP A 218 11.11 43.99 -4.53
C TRP A 218 11.13 44.57 -3.10
N GLU A 219 10.93 45.87 -2.94
CA GLU A 219 10.84 46.50 -1.61
C GLU A 219 9.61 46.05 -0.82
N MET A 220 8.51 45.66 -1.49
CA MET A 220 7.34 45.08 -0.80
C MET A 220 7.63 43.68 -0.27
N VAL A 221 8.58 42.94 -0.86
CA VAL A 221 8.95 41.58 -0.44
C VAL A 221 9.72 41.61 0.89
N LYS A 222 10.55 42.64 1.13
CA LYS A 222 11.35 42.75 2.36
C LYS A 222 10.53 43.06 3.60
N SER A 223 9.37 43.71 3.44
CA SER A 223 8.50 44.18 4.53
C SER A 223 7.25 43.33 4.74
N VAL A 224 7.16 42.17 4.08
CA VAL A 224 6.00 41.29 4.23
C VAL A 224 5.94 40.72 5.64
N PRO A 225 4.83 40.90 6.37
CA PRO A 225 4.65 40.23 7.65
C PRO A 225 4.43 38.73 7.43
N PHE A 226 5.09 37.93 8.26
CA PHE A 226 4.90 36.48 8.32
C PHE A 226 4.15 36.13 9.61
N PHE A 227 3.30 35.11 9.51
CA PHE A 227 2.59 34.51 10.63
C PHE A 227 1.79 35.54 11.44
N GLU A 228 1.07 36.45 10.77
CA GLU A 228 0.41 37.61 11.39
C GLU A 228 -0.42 37.20 12.60
N LYS A 229 -1.39 36.30 12.41
CA LYS A 229 -2.30 35.84 13.47
C LYS A 229 -1.64 34.96 14.51
N ILE A 230 -0.67 34.15 14.10
CA ILE A 230 0.08 33.31 15.05
C ILE A 230 0.94 34.19 15.97
N ARG A 231 1.50 35.30 15.48
CA ARG A 231 2.24 36.28 16.29
C ARG A 231 1.34 37.07 17.24
N GLU A 232 0.06 37.21 16.91
CA GLU A 232 -0.97 37.76 17.78
C GLU A 232 -1.42 36.77 18.89
N GLY A 233 -0.95 35.52 18.86
CA GLY A 233 -1.22 34.51 19.89
C GLY A 233 -2.15 33.37 19.46
N GLU A 234 -2.60 33.37 18.20
CA GLU A 234 -3.56 32.39 17.68
C GLU A 234 -2.88 31.06 17.28
N ILE A 235 -2.20 30.42 18.25
CA ILE A 235 -1.33 29.26 18.03
C ILE A 235 -2.06 28.01 17.50
N TRP A 236 -3.39 27.92 17.68
CA TRP A 236 -4.20 26.82 17.14
C TRP A 236 -4.16 26.77 15.60
N ARG A 237 -3.91 27.91 14.94
CA ARG A 237 -3.78 28.01 13.48
C ARG A 237 -2.66 27.15 12.89
N LEU A 238 -1.68 26.75 13.72
CA LEU A 238 -0.66 25.80 13.30
C LEU A 238 -1.24 24.43 12.92
N ILE A 239 -2.38 24.04 13.50
CA ILE A 239 -2.99 22.72 13.28
C ILE A 239 -4.39 22.79 12.66
N THR A 240 -5.20 23.79 12.96
CA THR A 240 -6.62 23.84 12.54
C THR A 240 -6.87 23.75 11.02
N PRO A 241 -5.98 24.22 10.11
CA PRO A 241 -6.18 24.06 8.66
C PRO A 241 -6.34 22.61 8.22
N VAL A 242 -5.77 21.65 8.98
CA VAL A 242 -5.86 20.21 8.71
C VAL A 242 -7.30 19.71 8.66
N PHE A 243 -8.23 20.38 9.36
CA PHE A 243 -9.63 19.95 9.42
C PHE A 243 -10.54 20.64 8.40
N LEU A 244 -10.08 21.73 7.78
CA LEU A 244 -10.86 22.48 6.80
C LEU A 244 -10.79 21.82 5.41
N HIS A 245 -11.91 21.80 4.68
CA HIS A 245 -11.98 21.20 3.34
C HIS A 245 -12.78 22.12 2.40
N ARG A 246 -12.26 22.34 1.17
CA ARG A 246 -12.85 23.30 0.21
C ARG A 246 -14.10 22.76 -0.49
N ASP A 247 -14.15 21.45 -0.71
CA ASP A 247 -15.19 20.80 -1.48
C ASP A 247 -15.39 19.36 -1.01
N PHE A 248 -16.49 18.75 -1.46
CA PHE A 248 -16.91 17.44 -1.03
C PHE A 248 -15.92 16.34 -1.43
N LEU A 249 -15.36 16.39 -2.65
CA LEU A 249 -14.42 15.37 -3.11
C LEU A 249 -13.12 15.46 -2.32
N HIS A 250 -12.65 16.67 -2.05
CA HIS A 250 -11.47 16.89 -1.22
C HIS A 250 -11.67 16.34 0.20
N LEU A 251 -12.83 16.54 0.82
CA LEU A 251 -13.16 15.91 2.11
C LEU A 251 -13.22 14.39 1.97
N LEU A 252 -13.96 13.87 0.99
CA LEU A 252 -14.20 12.46 0.80
C LEU A 252 -12.89 11.68 0.69
N PHE A 253 -11.97 12.12 -0.17
CA PHE A 253 -10.69 11.43 -0.37
C PHE A 253 -9.80 11.49 0.87
N ASN A 254 -9.71 12.64 1.55
CA ASN A 254 -8.94 12.74 2.78
C ASN A 254 -9.50 11.85 3.89
N MET A 255 -10.82 11.83 4.07
CA MET A 255 -11.45 11.00 5.10
C MET A 255 -11.41 9.51 4.75
N ALA A 256 -11.49 9.14 3.46
CA ALA A 256 -11.30 7.77 3.01
C ALA A 256 -9.86 7.29 3.30
N TRP A 257 -8.85 8.10 3.02
CA TRP A 257 -7.47 7.76 3.36
C TRP A 257 -7.23 7.75 4.86
N LEU A 258 -7.76 8.71 5.61
CA LEU A 258 -7.66 8.71 7.05
C LEU A 258 -8.34 7.47 7.66
N TRP A 259 -9.47 7.02 7.11
CA TRP A 259 -10.11 5.78 7.52
C TRP A 259 -9.19 4.57 7.25
N ILE A 260 -8.69 4.44 6.02
CA ILE A 260 -7.85 3.30 5.62
C ILE A 260 -6.53 3.26 6.40
N LEU A 261 -5.80 4.38 6.44
CA LEU A 261 -4.47 4.45 7.05
C LEU A 261 -4.59 4.57 8.58
N GLY A 262 -5.47 5.42 9.07
CA GLY A 262 -5.65 5.69 10.49
C GLY A 262 -6.07 4.47 11.27
N PHE A 263 -7.02 3.68 10.77
CA PHE A 263 -7.43 2.45 11.44
C PHE A 263 -6.29 1.43 11.53
N GLN A 264 -5.54 1.24 10.44
CA GLN A 264 -4.40 0.32 10.41
C GLN A 264 -3.31 0.73 11.41
N ILE A 265 -3.03 2.02 11.52
CA ILE A 265 -2.01 2.56 12.43
C ILE A 265 -2.53 2.48 13.89
N GLU A 266 -3.79 2.82 14.16
CA GLU A 266 -4.40 2.81 15.51
C GLU A 266 -4.52 1.41 16.12
N GLU A 267 -4.59 0.36 15.30
CA GLU A 267 -4.53 -1.03 15.78
C GLU A 267 -3.17 -1.46 16.32
N ARG A 268 -2.10 -0.83 15.80
CA ARG A 268 -0.70 -1.24 15.97
C ARG A 268 0.06 -0.30 16.87
N ILE A 269 -0.31 0.98 16.85
CA ILE A 269 0.34 2.07 17.56
C ILE A 269 -0.66 2.70 18.53
N SER A 270 -0.20 3.01 19.74
CA SER A 270 -1.02 3.70 20.75
C SER A 270 -1.61 5.00 20.18
N ARG A 271 -2.90 5.23 20.43
CA ARG A 271 -3.63 6.46 20.06
C ARG A 271 -2.88 7.75 20.41
N TRP A 272 -2.17 7.79 21.54
CA TRP A 272 -1.41 8.98 21.95
C TRP A 272 -0.20 9.25 21.07
N LYS A 273 0.48 8.20 20.60
CA LYS A 273 1.60 8.33 19.67
C LYS A 273 1.12 8.79 18.30
N ILE A 274 -0.04 8.31 17.87
CA ILE A 274 -0.66 8.73 16.60
C ILE A 274 -1.12 10.19 16.70
N LEU A 275 -1.77 10.58 17.79
CA LEU A 275 -2.16 11.97 18.01
C LEU A 275 -0.94 12.89 17.97
N LEU A 276 0.13 12.55 18.69
CA LEU A 276 1.37 13.32 18.66
C LEU A 276 1.98 13.37 17.25
N PHE A 277 1.98 12.26 16.53
CA PHE A 277 2.43 12.20 15.15
C PHE A 277 1.62 13.13 14.24
N ILE A 278 0.28 13.09 14.33
CA ILE A 278 -0.63 13.95 13.56
C ILE A 278 -0.38 15.43 13.88
N LEU A 279 -0.17 15.77 15.17
CA LEU A 279 0.15 17.14 15.57
C LEU A 279 1.47 17.61 14.97
N ILE A 280 2.54 16.81 15.08
CA ILE A 280 3.86 17.16 14.54
C ILE A 280 3.81 17.29 13.03
N VAL A 281 3.29 16.28 12.33
CA VAL A 281 3.21 16.27 10.87
C VAL A 281 2.31 17.39 10.37
N GLY A 282 1.15 17.61 11.01
CA GLY A 282 0.22 18.67 10.64
C GLY A 282 0.85 20.05 10.77
N VAL A 283 1.56 20.33 11.87
CA VAL A 283 2.29 21.60 12.04
C VAL A 283 3.37 21.75 10.97
N ILE A 284 4.20 20.72 10.75
CA ILE A 284 5.29 20.79 9.76
C ILE A 284 4.73 20.98 8.35
N SER A 285 3.69 20.22 7.96
CA SER A 285 3.09 20.32 6.64
C SER A 285 2.43 21.68 6.42
N ASN A 286 1.73 22.21 7.43
CA ASN A 286 1.08 23.51 7.32
C ASN A 286 2.09 24.65 7.23
N VAL A 287 3.14 24.64 8.07
CA VAL A 287 4.22 25.63 8.00
C VAL A 287 4.90 25.57 6.64
N ALA A 288 5.23 24.37 6.14
CA ALA A 288 5.83 24.21 4.81
C ALA A 288 4.91 24.75 3.71
N GLN A 289 3.62 24.40 3.73
CA GLN A 289 2.64 24.86 2.75
C GLN A 289 2.47 26.39 2.77
N TYR A 290 2.42 26.99 3.96
CA TYR A 290 2.38 28.44 4.14
C TYR A 290 3.59 29.12 3.53
N LEU A 291 4.79 28.64 3.85
CA LEU A 291 6.04 29.19 3.32
C LEU A 291 6.10 29.04 1.80
N MET A 292 5.55 27.98 1.22
CA MET A 292 5.61 27.77 -0.24
C MET A 292 4.53 28.52 -1.02
N SER A 293 3.30 28.59 -0.50
CA SER A 293 2.11 29.02 -1.27
C SER A 293 1.23 30.09 -0.61
N GLY A 294 1.62 30.59 0.57
CA GLY A 294 0.82 31.56 1.33
C GLY A 294 -0.27 30.91 2.17
N PRO A 295 -1.20 31.68 2.75
CA PRO A 295 -2.13 31.20 3.78
C PRO A 295 -3.39 30.49 3.28
N LEU A 296 -3.68 30.56 1.97
CA LEU A 296 -4.92 30.03 1.39
C LEU A 296 -4.80 28.54 1.05
N PHE A 297 -4.57 27.72 2.07
CA PHE A 297 -4.57 26.27 1.98
C PHE A 297 -5.32 25.65 3.15
N LEU A 298 -5.75 24.41 2.97
CA LEU A 298 -6.53 23.65 3.92
C LEU A 298 -6.50 22.17 3.55
N GLY A 299 -6.83 21.30 4.49
CA GLY A 299 -7.05 19.88 4.25
C GLY A 299 -6.13 18.96 5.04
N PHE A 300 -6.57 17.71 5.18
CA PHE A 300 -5.86 16.68 5.94
C PHE A 300 -4.71 16.03 5.15
N SER A 301 -4.53 16.40 3.87
CA SER A 301 -3.68 15.69 2.91
C SER A 301 -2.22 15.59 3.35
N GLY A 302 -1.64 16.66 3.89
CA GLY A 302 -0.26 16.64 4.42
C GLY A 302 -0.07 15.58 5.51
N VAL A 303 -1.08 15.37 6.36
CA VAL A 303 -1.06 14.33 7.38
C VAL A 303 -1.25 12.94 6.77
N VAL A 304 -2.14 12.78 5.78
CA VAL A 304 -2.31 11.53 5.03
C VAL A 304 -1.00 11.09 4.36
N VAL A 305 -0.30 12.01 3.69
CA VAL A 305 1.01 11.77 3.08
C VAL A 305 2.03 11.35 4.14
N GLY A 306 2.05 12.04 5.29
CA GLY A 306 2.89 11.64 6.42
C GLY A 306 2.57 10.25 6.96
N MET A 307 1.28 9.90 7.09
CA MET A 307 0.83 8.56 7.52
C MET A 307 1.21 7.48 6.50
N ALA A 308 1.11 7.76 5.20
CA ALA A 308 1.58 6.86 4.15
C ALA A 308 3.11 6.67 4.24
N GLY A 309 3.87 7.74 4.46
CA GLY A 309 5.31 7.68 4.70
C GLY A 309 5.67 6.87 5.96
N LEU A 310 4.91 7.01 7.04
CA LEU A 310 5.06 6.20 8.25
C LEU A 310 4.84 4.71 7.94
N ILE A 311 3.78 4.36 7.22
CA ILE A 311 3.50 2.97 6.84
C ILE A 311 4.61 2.42 5.94
N TRP A 312 5.05 3.19 4.94
CA TRP A 312 6.19 2.80 4.10
C TRP A 312 7.41 2.46 4.96
N MET A 313 7.80 3.38 5.85
CA MET A 313 8.96 3.20 6.74
C MET A 313 8.79 1.98 7.66
N ARG A 314 7.57 1.72 8.14
CA ARG A 314 7.29 0.53 8.95
C ARG A 314 7.35 -0.76 8.13
N GLN A 315 6.87 -0.75 6.89
CA GLN A 315 6.99 -1.90 6.00
C GLN A 315 8.44 -2.23 5.65
N THR A 316 9.33 -1.24 5.59
CA THR A 316 10.76 -1.46 5.28
C THR A 316 11.57 -1.85 6.52
N LEU A 317 11.38 -1.15 7.65
CA LEU A 317 12.19 -1.34 8.86
C LEU A 317 11.62 -2.36 9.85
N ALA A 318 10.30 -2.58 9.84
CA ALA A 318 9.61 -3.50 10.73
C ALA A 318 8.53 -4.33 9.99
N PRO A 319 8.89 -5.16 8.98
CA PRO A 319 7.92 -5.89 8.17
C PRO A 319 6.96 -6.79 8.97
N TRP A 320 7.40 -7.25 10.15
CA TRP A 320 6.61 -8.09 11.06
C TRP A 320 5.37 -7.38 11.64
N GLU A 321 5.24 -6.05 11.55
CA GLU A 321 4.02 -5.32 11.93
C GLU A 321 2.86 -5.56 10.95
N GLY A 322 3.15 -6.01 9.72
CA GLY A 322 2.15 -6.47 8.75
C GLY A 322 1.13 -5.41 8.32
N TYR A 323 1.58 -4.28 7.75
CA TYR A 323 0.69 -3.32 7.09
C TYR A 323 0.30 -3.82 5.69
N PRO A 324 -0.98 -4.05 5.38
CA PRO A 324 -1.44 -4.63 4.11
C PRO A 324 -1.47 -3.69 2.89
N LEU A 325 -0.75 -2.56 2.90
CA LEU A 325 -0.73 -1.63 1.76
C LEU A 325 0.26 -2.05 0.66
N ASN A 326 -0.23 -2.11 -0.58
CA ASN A 326 0.63 -2.33 -1.74
C ASN A 326 1.44 -1.06 -2.08
N LYS A 327 2.64 -1.25 -2.63
CA LYS A 327 3.55 -0.16 -2.99
C LYS A 327 2.94 0.85 -3.97
N ALA A 328 2.12 0.38 -4.92
CA ALA A 328 1.47 1.25 -5.89
C ALA A 328 0.52 2.27 -5.22
N THR A 329 -0.24 1.86 -4.21
CA THR A 329 -1.11 2.77 -3.46
C THR A 329 -0.30 3.79 -2.66
N LEU A 330 0.81 3.37 -2.04
CA LEU A 330 1.69 4.30 -1.34
C LEU A 330 2.27 5.35 -2.30
N ILE A 331 2.73 4.93 -3.48
CA ILE A 331 3.23 5.86 -4.50
C ILE A 331 2.12 6.80 -4.97
N PHE A 332 0.90 6.30 -5.18
CA PHE A 332 -0.25 7.12 -5.53
C PHE A 332 -0.49 8.23 -4.50
N ILE A 333 -0.57 7.88 -3.21
CA ILE A 333 -0.79 8.85 -2.12
C ILE A 333 0.35 9.85 -1.98
N LEU A 334 1.59 9.48 -2.32
CA LEU A 334 2.74 10.39 -2.23
C LEU A 334 2.81 11.39 -3.40
N LEU A 335 2.17 11.09 -4.53
CA LEU A 335 2.19 11.91 -5.74
C LEU A 335 0.92 12.75 -5.92
N PHE A 336 -0.22 12.28 -5.41
CA PHE A 336 -1.55 12.90 -5.47
C PHE A 336 -2.02 13.26 -4.07
#